data_AF-A0A402AIL7-F1
#
_entry.id   AF-A0A402AIL7-F1
#
_cell.length_a   1.000
_cell.length_b   1.000
_cell.length_c   1.000
_cell.angle_alpha   90.00
_cell.angle_beta   90.00
_cell.angle_gamma   90.00
#
_symmetry.space_group_name_H-M   'P 1'
#
loop_
_entity.id
_entity.type
_entity.pdbx_description
1 polymer ?
#
loop_
_entity_poly.entity_id
_entity_poly.type
_entity_poly.pdbx_seq_one_letter_code
_entity_poly.pdbx_strand_id
1 'polypeptide(L)'
;MIRNQSSVPVILLTKARLSWFVFNNQSYALMACSAEIFRLFVADQASITWTDQEAHQLLAQATLDDYDRWFILLSLGKFLKRNKRALPFYESRKLAENAITANSERATRPDSQSQGTYRAKRSQRVRSAKLVQTV
;
A
#
# COMPACT_ATOMS: atom_id res chain seq x y z
N MET A 1 20.30 22.95 0.49
CA MET A 1 19.76 21.73 1.12
C MET A 1 18.58 21.26 0.27
N ILE A 2 18.83 20.43 -0.73
CA ILE A 2 17.83 20.01 -1.72
C ILE A 2 17.01 18.88 -1.09
N ARG A 3 15.71 19.13 -0.85
CA ARG A 3 14.79 18.12 -0.34
C ARG A 3 14.61 17.05 -1.42
N ASN A 4 15.04 15.82 -1.12
CA ASN A 4 14.73 14.63 -1.90
C ASN A 4 13.21 14.60 -2.15
N GLN A 5 12.82 14.91 -3.38
CA GLN A 5 11.47 14.65 -3.86
C GLN A 5 11.30 13.14 -3.87
N SER A 6 10.56 12.61 -2.89
CA SER A 6 10.08 11.24 -2.94
C SER A 6 9.15 11.15 -4.14
N SER A 7 9.71 10.65 -5.24
CA SER A 7 9.05 10.50 -6.53
C SER A 7 7.71 9.79 -6.30
N VAL A 8 6.64 10.46 -6.73
CA VAL A 8 5.40 9.75 -7.00
C VAL A 8 5.80 8.61 -7.94
N PRO A 9 5.44 7.34 -7.70
CA PRO A 9 5.43 6.39 -8.80
C PRO A 9 4.38 6.92 -9.77
N VAL A 10 4.82 7.75 -10.70
CA VAL A 10 4.06 8.05 -11.91
C VAL A 10 3.98 6.69 -12.57
N ILE A 11 2.85 6.01 -12.37
CA ILE A 11 2.56 4.82 -13.14
C ILE A 11 2.40 5.35 -14.57
N LEU A 12 3.50 5.28 -15.32
CA LEU A 12 3.49 5.49 -16.75
C LEU A 12 2.38 4.60 -17.31
N LEU A 13 1.58 5.12 -18.24
CA LEU A 13 0.48 4.36 -18.85
C LEU A 13 0.93 2.95 -19.26
N THR A 14 2.15 2.82 -19.80
CA THR A 14 2.80 1.53 -20.12
C THR A 14 2.93 0.58 -18.94
N LYS A 15 3.32 1.08 -17.75
CA LYS A 15 3.39 0.27 -16.53
C LYS A 15 2.00 -0.10 -16.02
N ALA A 16 1.03 0.83 -16.11
CA ALA A 16 -0.36 0.55 -15.74
C ALA A 16 -0.94 -0.59 -16.59
N ARG A 17 -0.71 -0.56 -17.90
CA ARG A 17 -1.20 -1.58 -18.85
C ARG A 17 -0.72 -3.00 -18.52
N LEU A 18 0.47 -3.12 -17.94
CA LEU A 18 1.05 -4.42 -17.56
C LEU A 18 0.78 -4.79 -16.10
N SER A 19 0.14 -3.91 -15.33
CA SER A 19 -0.08 -4.10 -13.90
C SER A 19 -1.26 -5.02 -13.60
N TRP A 20 -1.15 -5.70 -12.47
CA TRP A 20 -2.15 -6.58 -11.90
C TRP A 20 -2.54 -6.07 -10.50
N PHE A 21 -3.76 -6.33 -10.09
CA PHE A 21 -4.23 -6.06 -8.74
C PHE A 21 -4.99 -7.25 -8.17
N VAL A 22 -5.11 -7.29 -6.86
CA VAL A 22 -5.89 -8.31 -6.15
C VAL A 22 -7.16 -7.67 -5.62
N PHE A 23 -8.30 -8.30 -5.89
CA PHE A 23 -9.60 -7.91 -5.35
C PHE A 23 -10.42 -9.17 -5.10
N ASN A 24 -11.12 -9.25 -3.96
CA ASN A 24 -11.89 -10.44 -3.57
C ASN A 24 -11.16 -11.78 -3.74
N ASN A 25 -9.88 -11.82 -3.32
CA ASN A 25 -9.02 -13.00 -3.40
C ASN A 25 -8.77 -13.52 -4.83
N GLN A 26 -8.96 -12.67 -5.84
CA GLN A 26 -8.69 -12.96 -7.24
C GLN A 26 -7.75 -11.91 -7.84
N SER A 27 -6.92 -12.33 -8.79
CA SER A 27 -6.01 -11.45 -9.51
C SER A 27 -6.65 -10.95 -10.80
N TYR A 28 -6.61 -9.64 -11.05
CA TYR A 28 -7.13 -9.02 -12.26
C TYR A 28 -6.05 -8.20 -12.95
N ALA A 29 -6.02 -8.26 -14.28
CA ALA A 29 -5.22 -7.34 -15.09
C ALA A 29 -5.92 -5.97 -15.13
N LEU A 30 -5.17 -4.90 -14.87
CA LEU A 30 -5.72 -3.56 -14.64
C LEU A 30 -6.57 -3.03 -15.81
N MET A 31 -6.10 -3.25 -17.04
CA MET A 31 -6.76 -2.76 -18.26
C MET A 31 -7.69 -3.77 -18.91
N ALA A 32 -7.52 -5.07 -18.62
CA ALA A 32 -8.35 -6.12 -19.21
C ALA A 32 -9.53 -6.56 -18.32
N CYS A 33 -9.59 -6.13 -17.05
CA CYS A 33 -10.73 -6.44 -16.18
C CYS A 33 -11.99 -5.68 -16.61
N SER A 34 -13.17 -6.17 -16.21
CA SER A 34 -14.42 -5.47 -16.50
C SER A 34 -14.45 -4.10 -15.80
N ALA A 35 -15.17 -3.14 -16.41
CA ALA A 35 -15.36 -1.82 -15.81
C ALA A 35 -16.00 -1.92 -14.41
N GLU A 36 -16.88 -2.90 -14.19
CA GLU A 36 -17.49 -3.17 -12.90
C GLU A 36 -16.46 -3.58 -11.84
N ILE A 37 -15.60 -4.56 -12.12
CA ILE A 37 -14.55 -5.00 -11.18
C ILE A 37 -13.59 -3.85 -10.88
N PHE A 38 -13.22 -3.07 -11.89
CA PHE A 38 -12.39 -1.89 -11.70
C PHE A 38 -13.05 -0.86 -10.77
N ARG A 39 -14.35 -0.57 -10.94
CA ARG A 39 -15.10 0.36 -10.09
C ARG A 39 -15.17 -0.11 -8.64
N LEU A 40 -15.46 -1.39 -8.41
CA LEU A 40 -15.51 -1.96 -7.08
C LEU A 40 -14.15 -1.90 -6.39
N PHE A 41 -13.07 -2.19 -7.12
CA PHE A 41 -11.71 -2.04 -6.60
C PHE A 41 -11.39 -0.58 -6.23
N VAL A 42 -11.71 0.38 -7.10
CA VAL A 42 -11.46 1.80 -6.81
C VAL A 42 -12.27 2.26 -5.60
N ALA A 43 -13.53 1.82 -5.48
CA ALA A 43 -14.38 2.12 -4.32
C ALA A 43 -13.85 1.53 -3.01
N ASP A 44 -13.26 0.33 -3.04
CA ASP A 44 -12.62 -0.30 -1.87
C ASP A 44 -11.34 0.44 -1.44
N GLN A 45 -10.57 0.94 -2.41
CA GLN A 45 -9.34 1.69 -2.12
C GLN A 45 -9.63 3.13 -1.68
N ALA A 46 -10.65 3.76 -2.26
CA ALA A 46 -11.07 5.10 -1.91
C ALA A 46 -11.77 5.11 -0.54
N SER A 47 -11.43 6.07 0.31
CA SER A 47 -12.29 6.40 1.45
C SER A 47 -13.37 7.38 1.02
N ILE A 48 -14.37 7.60 1.89
CA ILE A 48 -15.47 8.57 1.71
C ILE A 48 -14.95 9.99 1.36
N THR A 49 -13.69 10.29 1.70
CA THR A 49 -13.04 11.59 1.51
C THR A 49 -12.28 11.75 0.19
N TRP A 50 -12.32 10.80 -0.74
CA TRP A 50 -11.75 11.01 -2.07
C TRP A 50 -12.66 11.91 -2.90
N THR A 51 -12.24 13.16 -3.14
CA THR A 51 -13.11 14.23 -3.70
C THR A 51 -12.81 14.61 -5.15
N ASP A 52 -12.09 13.77 -5.91
CA ASP A 52 -11.78 14.10 -7.32
C ASP A 52 -13.03 13.91 -8.19
N GLN A 53 -13.73 15.02 -8.45
CA GLN A 53 -15.02 15.03 -9.13
C GLN A 53 -14.93 14.48 -10.56
N GLU A 54 -13.84 14.77 -11.27
CA GLU A 54 -13.64 14.29 -12.64
C GLU A 54 -13.45 12.77 -12.66
N ALA A 55 -12.63 12.23 -11.74
CA ALA A 55 -12.48 10.79 -11.60
C ALA A 55 -13.81 10.09 -11.20
N HIS A 56 -14.64 10.72 -10.37
CA HIS A 56 -15.97 10.20 -10.02
C HIS A 56 -16.93 10.21 -11.22
N GLN A 57 -16.90 11.25 -12.05
CA GLN A 57 -17.70 11.32 -13.26
C GLN A 57 -17.31 10.21 -14.26
N LEU A 58 -16.01 9.96 -14.42
CA LEU A 58 -15.52 8.86 -15.25
C LEU A 58 -15.98 7.51 -14.68
N LEU A 59 -15.84 7.28 -13.37
CA LEU A 59 -16.32 6.05 -12.72
C LEU A 59 -17.82 5.80 -12.90
N ALA A 60 -18.62 6.85 -13.07
CA ALA A 60 -20.06 6.71 -13.31
C ALA A 60 -20.41 6.26 -14.75
N GLN A 61 -19.45 6.28 -15.68
CA GLN A 61 -19.70 5.87 -17.06
C GLN A 61 -19.98 4.37 -17.18
N ALA A 62 -20.75 3.99 -18.20
CA ALA A 62 -21.10 2.59 -18.45
C ALA A 62 -19.87 1.75 -18.86
N THR A 63 -18.98 2.36 -19.64
CA THR A 63 -17.74 1.78 -20.13
C THR A 63 -16.57 2.65 -19.71
N LEU A 64 -15.40 2.04 -19.51
CA LEU A 64 -14.16 2.71 -19.15
C LEU A 64 -13.05 2.23 -20.09
N ASP A 65 -12.46 3.16 -20.83
CA ASP A 65 -11.31 2.85 -21.67
C ASP A 65 -9.98 2.86 -20.88
N ASP A 66 -8.87 2.57 -21.56
CA ASP A 66 -7.53 2.53 -20.96
C ASP A 66 -7.12 3.90 -20.36
N TYR A 67 -7.52 5.00 -20.99
CA TYR A 67 -7.19 6.36 -20.57
C TYR A 67 -8.00 6.79 -19.35
N ASP A 68 -9.31 6.50 -19.35
CA ASP A 68 -10.20 6.76 -18.22
C ASP A 68 -9.70 6.05 -16.96
N ARG A 69 -9.39 4.75 -17.09
CA ARG A 69 -8.82 3.94 -16.01
C ARG A 69 -7.51 4.52 -15.51
N TRP A 70 -6.62 4.90 -16.41
CA TRP A 70 -5.35 5.51 -16.03
C TRP A 70 -5.54 6.83 -15.28
N PHE A 71 -6.42 7.71 -15.76
CA PHE A 71 -6.71 8.99 -15.13
C PHE A 71 -7.26 8.79 -13.72
N ILE A 72 -8.27 7.92 -13.57
CA ILE A 72 -8.86 7.55 -12.29
C ILE A 72 -7.78 7.08 -11.30
N LEU A 73 -6.85 6.23 -11.74
CA LEU A 73 -5.77 5.73 -10.90
C LEU A 73 -4.73 6.78 -10.54
N LEU A 74 -4.44 7.73 -11.43
CA LEU A 74 -3.58 8.86 -11.08
C LEU A 74 -4.21 9.71 -9.99
N SER A 75 -5.51 10.01 -10.11
CA SER A 75 -6.25 10.77 -9.10
C SER A 75 -6.32 10.03 -7.77
N LEU A 76 -6.62 8.73 -7.80
CA LEU A 76 -6.62 7.87 -6.62
C LEU A 76 -5.21 7.76 -5.98
N GLY A 77 -4.17 7.60 -6.79
CA GLY A 77 -2.79 7.50 -6.33
C GLY A 77 -2.31 8.78 -5.63
N LYS A 78 -2.67 9.96 -6.14
CA LYS A 78 -2.42 11.25 -5.47
C LYS A 78 -3.11 11.30 -4.11
N PHE A 79 -4.36 10.84 -4.03
CA PHE A 79 -5.12 10.79 -2.79
C PHE A 79 -4.51 9.81 -1.76
N LEU A 80 -4.23 8.58 -2.16
CA LEU A 80 -3.64 7.56 -1.28
C LEU A 80 -2.26 7.99 -0.76
N LYS A 81 -1.43 8.63 -1.60
CA LYS A 81 -0.13 9.17 -1.19
C LYS A 81 -0.27 10.21 -0.06
N ARG A 82 -1.26 11.11 -0.15
CA ARG A 82 -1.55 12.08 0.93
C ARG A 82 -1.92 11.38 2.25
N ASN A 83 -2.57 10.23 2.15
CA ASN A 83 -2.97 9.39 3.29
C ASN A 83 -1.93 8.32 3.67
N LYS A 84 -0.68 8.41 3.17
CA LYS A 84 0.39 7.45 3.42
C LYS A 84 0.04 5.99 3.06
N ARG A 85 -0.83 5.80 2.08
CA ARG A 85 -1.20 4.49 1.49
C ARG A 85 -0.64 4.38 0.08
N ALA A 86 -0.39 3.15 -0.37
CA ALA A 86 0.06 2.84 -1.72
C ALA A 86 -0.98 1.98 -2.44
N LEU A 87 -1.00 2.05 -3.77
CA LEU A 87 -1.80 1.14 -4.59
C LEU A 87 -1.12 -0.24 -4.62
N PRO A 88 -1.85 -1.33 -4.33
CA PRO A 88 -1.30 -2.68 -4.32
C PRO A 88 -1.25 -3.26 -5.75
N PHE A 89 -0.39 -2.71 -6.59
CA PHE A 89 -0.17 -3.21 -7.95
C PHE A 89 1.04 -4.12 -8.06
N TYR A 90 0.92 -5.12 -8.93
CA TYR A 90 1.92 -6.15 -9.18
C TYR A 90 2.31 -6.14 -10.66
N GLU A 91 3.59 -6.38 -10.95
CA GLU A 91 4.11 -6.38 -12.32
C GLU A 91 3.67 -7.61 -13.14
N SER A 92 3.14 -8.64 -12.48
CA SER A 92 2.64 -9.85 -13.15
C SER A 92 1.55 -10.54 -12.34
N ARG A 93 0.75 -11.35 -13.04
CA ARG A 93 -0.27 -12.21 -12.45
C ARG A 93 0.30 -13.10 -11.33
N LYS A 94 1.44 -13.74 -11.59
CA LYS A 94 2.09 -14.64 -10.62
C LYS A 94 2.44 -13.93 -9.32
N LEU A 95 2.89 -12.67 -9.39
CA LEU A 95 3.18 -11.88 -8.19
C LEU A 95 1.89 -11.53 -7.41
N ALA A 96 0.79 -11.22 -8.12
CA ALA A 96 -0.51 -10.99 -7.49
C ALA A 96 -1.05 -12.26 -6.81
N GLU A 97 -0.95 -13.41 -7.47
CA GLU A 97 -1.36 -14.72 -6.93
C GLU A 97 -0.52 -15.12 -5.72
N ASN A 98 0.80 -14.90 -5.75
CA ASN A 98 1.65 -15.12 -4.59
C ASN A 98 1.23 -14.26 -3.38
N ALA A 99 0.79 -13.02 -3.62
CA ALA A 99 0.31 -12.14 -2.56
C ALA A 99 -1.02 -12.64 -1.95
N ILE A 100 -1.91 -13.22 -2.77
CA ILE A 100 -3.14 -13.89 -2.30
C ILE A 100 -2.78 -15.03 -1.34
N THR A 101 -1.88 -15.92 -1.76
CA THR A 101 -1.45 -17.06 -0.94
C THR A 101 -0.81 -16.60 0.37
N ALA A 102 0.11 -15.62 0.31
CA ALA A 102 0.76 -15.08 1.49
C ALA A 102 -0.22 -14.42 2.48
N ASN A 103 -1.26 -13.75 1.99
CA ASN A 103 -2.30 -13.16 2.84
C ASN A 103 -3.18 -14.24 3.51
N SER A 104 -3.49 -15.31 2.77
CA SER A 104 -4.27 -16.46 3.28
C SER A 104 -3.50 -17.23 4.37
N GLU A 105 -2.19 -17.39 4.20
CA GLU A 105 -1.30 -18.00 5.21
C GLU A 105 -1.15 -17.14 6.46
N ARG A 106 -1.16 -15.81 6.34
CA ARG A 106 -1.15 -14.90 7.49
C ARG A 106 -2.47 -14.96 8.26
N ALA A 107 -3.61 -15.07 7.57
CA ALA A 107 -4.92 -15.16 8.19
C ALA A 107 -5.17 -16.48 8.93
N THR A 108 -4.47 -17.55 8.54
CA THR A 108 -4.62 -18.90 9.11
C THR A 108 -3.62 -19.24 10.21
N ARG A 109 -2.66 -18.35 10.52
CA ARG A 109 -1.82 -18.50 11.71
C ARG A 109 -2.60 -18.02 12.94
N PRO A 110 -2.99 -18.91 13.88
CA PRO A 110 -3.49 -18.47 15.16
C PRO A 110 -2.36 -17.73 15.89
N ASP A 111 -2.66 -16.56 16.45
CA ASP A 111 -1.73 -15.75 17.23
C ASP A 111 -0.87 -16.61 18.16
N SER A 112 0.38 -16.77 17.77
CA SER A 112 1.44 -17.31 18.62
C SER A 112 2.56 -16.27 18.69
N GLN A 113 2.22 -15.09 19.22
CA GLN A 113 3.04 -14.24 20.09
C GLN A 113 2.29 -12.92 20.38
N SER A 114 1.37 -12.90 21.35
CA SER A 114 1.61 -12.49 22.75
C SER A 114 2.19 -11.08 22.95
N GLN A 115 1.38 -10.22 23.59
CA GLN A 115 1.83 -9.07 24.36
C GLN A 115 2.91 -9.48 25.39
N GLY A 116 3.89 -8.60 25.61
CA GLY A 116 4.87 -8.66 26.71
C GLY A 116 6.31 -8.82 26.21
N THR A 117 7.15 -7.79 26.27
CA THR A 117 7.71 -7.35 27.54
C THR A 117 7.92 -5.84 27.59
N TYR A 118 7.32 -5.23 28.62
CA TYR A 118 7.95 -4.13 29.32
C TYR A 118 9.39 -4.52 29.64
N ARG A 119 10.39 -3.92 28.97
CA ARG A 119 11.76 -3.95 29.47
C ARG A 119 12.01 -2.68 30.25
N ALA A 120 11.85 -2.83 31.55
CA ALA A 120 12.19 -1.90 32.60
C ALA A 120 13.55 -1.20 32.37
N LYS A 121 13.58 0.06 32.81
CA LYS A 121 14.78 0.85 33.13
C LYS A 121 15.88 -0.07 33.69
N ARG A 122 17.02 -0.17 33.01
CA ARG A 122 18.26 -0.59 33.65
C ARG A 122 19.24 0.57 33.60
N SER A 123 19.18 1.36 34.67
CA SER A 123 20.29 2.17 35.16
C SER A 123 21.49 1.24 35.39
N GLN A 124 22.52 1.36 34.56
CA GLN A 124 23.89 0.96 34.90
C GLN A 124 24.63 2.29 35.11
N ARG A 125 24.56 2.83 36.32
CA ARG A 125 25.65 2.79 37.31
C ARG A 125 27.02 2.95 36.66
N VAL A 126 27.43 4.22 36.64
CA VAL A 126 28.73 4.69 37.13
C VAL A 126 29.43 3.62 37.97
N ARG A 127 30.50 3.07 37.41
CA ARG A 127 31.59 2.42 38.15
C ARG A 127 32.80 3.30 37.92
N SER A 128 33.68 3.60 38.86
CA SER A 128 33.77 3.44 40.31
C SER A 128 34.97 4.30 40.66
N ALA A 129 34.96 4.95 41.81
CA ALA A 129 36.12 5.62 42.36
C ALA A 129 37.32 4.67 42.42
N LYS A 130 38.46 5.12 41.88
CA LYS A 130 39.78 4.56 42.22
C LYS A 130 40.31 5.42 43.37
N LEU A 131 39.99 5.01 44.59
CA LEU A 131 40.65 5.51 45.79
C LEU A 131 41.86 4.59 46.00
N VAL A 132 43.05 5.13 45.75
CA VAL A 132 44.32 4.50 46.12
C VAL A 132 44.72 5.12 47.46
N GLN A 133 44.49 4.37 48.54
CA GLN A 133 45.30 4.41 49.77
C GLN A 133 46.56 3.58 49.48
N THR A 134 47.78 3.85 49.94
CA THR A 134 48.34 4.59 51.08
C THR A 134 49.86 4.52 50.92
N VAL A 135 50.60 5.58 51.31
CA VAL A 135 51.60 5.52 52.39
C VAL A 135 51.56 6.85 53.12
#